data_AF-X1UY83-F1
#
_entry.id   AF-X1UY83-F1
#
_cell.length_a   1.000
_cell.length_b   1.000
_cell.length_c   1.000
_cell.angle_alpha   90.00
_cell.angle_beta   90.00
_cell.angle_gamma   90.00
#
_symmetry.space_group_name_H-M   'P 1'
#
loop_
_entity.id
_entity.type
_entity.pdbx_description
1 polymer ?
#
loop_
_entity_poly.entity_id
_entity_poly.type
_entity_poly.pdbx_seq_one_letter_code
_entity_poly.pdbx_strand_id
1 'polypeptide(L)'
;MQGKNHSRRRQVQHIFRCRPFCCWGIANLHAVTGTLTPDATCNYKTAGWLNGKGYARREDGLFYIWWDGIDTWTISAVLGTQGTEYWTRTDPNIVGVYEIGGDATGEATVAEGTHP
;
A
#
# COMPACT_ATOMS: atom_id res chain seq x y z
N MET A 1 21.08 -7.75 -48.89
CA MET A 1 21.11 -9.10 -48.31
C MET A 1 21.41 -8.97 -46.81
N GLN A 2 20.64 -9.72 -45.99
CA GLN A 2 20.83 -10.19 -44.59
C GLN A 2 21.92 -9.54 -43.71
N GLY A 3 21.75 -9.26 -42.41
CA GLY A 3 20.76 -9.70 -41.43
C GLY A 3 21.41 -9.86 -40.04
N LYS A 4 20.77 -9.30 -39.00
CA LYS A 4 20.71 -9.66 -37.55
C LYS A 4 21.98 -10.04 -36.75
N ASN A 5 22.15 -9.40 -35.58
CA ASN A 5 22.20 -10.04 -34.23
C ASN A 5 22.38 -8.96 -33.14
N HIS A 6 21.33 -8.55 -32.41
CA HIS A 6 20.88 -9.09 -31.11
C HIS A 6 21.95 -9.11 -30.00
N SER A 7 21.89 -8.11 -29.10
CA SER A 7 22.14 -8.33 -27.67
C SER A 7 21.39 -7.29 -26.84
N ARG A 8 20.11 -7.59 -26.57
CA ARG A 8 19.28 -6.90 -25.57
C ARG A 8 19.86 -7.19 -24.18
N ARG A 9 20.67 -6.29 -23.64
CA ARG A 9 20.87 -6.22 -22.18
C ARG A 9 19.70 -5.45 -21.58
N ARG A 10 18.67 -6.20 -21.17
CA ARG A 10 17.60 -5.72 -20.30
C ARG A 10 18.22 -5.32 -18.96
N GLN A 11 18.56 -4.05 -18.80
CA GLN A 11 18.59 -3.49 -17.46
C GLN A 11 17.14 -3.44 -16.99
N VAL A 12 16.79 -4.41 -16.14
CA VAL A 12 15.53 -4.44 -15.40
C VAL A 12 15.61 -3.31 -14.38
N GLN A 13 15.43 -2.08 -14.87
CA GLN A 13 14.93 -1.01 -14.03
C GLN A 13 13.51 -1.45 -13.68
N HIS A 14 13.28 -1.88 -12.44
CA HIS A 14 11.95 -1.96 -11.85
C HIS A 14 11.41 -0.52 -11.78
N ILE A 15 11.05 0.01 -12.94
CA ILE A 15 10.23 1.19 -13.10
C ILE A 15 8.86 0.75 -12.59
N PHE A 16 8.63 0.96 -11.30
CA PHE A 16 7.28 1.02 -10.75
C PHE A 16 6.54 2.08 -11.57
N ARG A 17 5.78 1.61 -12.56
CA ARG A 17 4.89 2.47 -13.34
C ARG A 17 3.67 2.79 -12.47
N CYS A 18 3.87 3.56 -11.42
CA CYS A 18 2.81 4.40 -10.88
C CYS A 18 2.51 5.44 -11.97
N ARG A 19 1.42 5.21 -12.73
CA ARG A 19 1.04 6.08 -13.84
C ARG A 19 0.81 7.50 -13.30
N PRO A 20 1.54 8.52 -13.79
CA PRO A 20 1.20 9.89 -13.49
C PRO A 20 0.00 10.28 -14.38
N PHE A 21 -0.81 11.22 -13.92
CA PHE A 21 -2.02 11.78 -14.56
C PHE A 21 -3.34 11.07 -14.27
N CYS A 22 -4.11 11.63 -13.33
CA CYS A 22 -5.04 12.72 -13.66
C CYS A 22 -5.33 13.58 -12.43
N CYS A 23 -5.29 14.90 -12.63
CA CYS A 23 -5.58 15.91 -11.64
C CYS A 23 -7.05 15.81 -11.14
N TRP A 24 -7.24 15.95 -9.82
CA TRP A 24 -8.23 16.78 -9.12
C TRP A 24 -8.72 16.11 -7.82
N GLY A 25 -8.59 16.87 -6.73
CA GLY A 25 -9.14 16.54 -5.42
C GLY A 25 -8.06 16.06 -4.46
N ILE A 26 -7.94 16.75 -3.33
CA ILE A 26 -7.24 16.27 -2.14
C ILE A 26 -8.03 15.05 -1.65
N ALA A 27 -7.87 13.91 -2.34
CA ALA A 27 -8.31 12.64 -1.79
C ALA A 27 -7.40 12.39 -0.60
N ASN A 28 -7.98 11.96 0.54
CA ASN A 28 -7.23 11.42 1.67
C ASN A 28 -6.44 10.21 1.19
N LEU A 29 -5.27 10.50 0.64
CA LEU A 29 -4.39 9.58 -0.02
C LEU A 29 -3.32 9.22 0.97
N HIS A 30 -3.07 7.93 1.10
CA HIS A 30 -2.08 7.39 1.99
C HIS A 30 -1.04 6.63 1.17
N ALA A 31 0.23 6.94 1.40
CA ALA A 31 1.36 6.28 0.78
C ALA A 31 1.91 5.25 1.75
N VAL A 32 1.85 3.96 1.40
CA VAL A 32 2.54 2.90 2.14
C VAL A 32 3.91 2.69 1.50
N THR A 33 4.96 2.87 2.30
CA THR A 33 6.37 2.69 1.93
C THR A 33 7.03 1.63 2.81
N GLY A 34 8.12 1.04 2.35
CA GLY A 34 8.91 0.05 3.10
C GLY A 34 9.47 -1.06 2.20
N THR A 35 10.19 -2.01 2.78
CA THR A 35 10.55 -3.28 2.12
C THR A 35 9.65 -4.38 2.67
N LEU A 36 8.46 -4.51 2.11
CA LEU A 36 7.38 -5.35 2.63
C LEU A 36 7.28 -6.67 1.87
N THR A 37 7.10 -7.78 2.59
CA THR A 37 6.68 -9.07 2.01
C THR A 37 5.45 -9.58 2.75
N PRO A 38 4.31 -9.79 2.07
CA PRO A 38 4.03 -9.47 0.66
C PRO A 38 4.15 -7.96 0.39
N ASP A 39 4.34 -7.57 -0.87
CA ASP A 39 4.46 -6.15 -1.22
C ASP A 39 3.12 -5.44 -0.99
N ALA A 40 3.05 -4.62 0.05
CA ALA A 40 1.95 -3.71 0.33
C ALA A 40 2.30 -2.23 0.01
N THR A 41 3.43 -1.97 -0.67
CA THR A 41 3.87 -0.59 -0.96
C THR A 41 3.08 0.02 -2.11
N CYS A 42 2.39 1.14 -1.87
CA CYS A 42 1.63 1.85 -2.91
C CYS A 42 0.92 3.10 -2.41
N ASN A 43 0.15 3.69 -3.32
CA ASN A 43 -0.93 4.62 -3.03
C ASN A 43 -2.22 3.90 -2.60
N TYR A 44 -2.82 4.42 -1.55
CA TYR A 44 -4.09 3.99 -0.98
C TYR A 44 -5.06 5.16 -0.98
N LYS A 45 -6.29 4.92 -1.44
CA LYS A 45 -7.36 5.92 -1.51
C LYS A 45 -8.47 5.52 -0.55
N THR A 46 -9.06 6.46 0.18
CA THR A 46 -10.27 6.18 0.98
C THR A 46 -11.36 5.58 0.07
N ALA A 47 -11.86 4.41 0.45
CA ALA A 47 -12.81 3.63 -0.36
C ALA A 47 -14.17 3.43 0.32
N GLY A 48 -14.29 3.70 1.62
CA GLY A 48 -15.54 3.63 2.36
C GLY A 48 -15.34 3.80 3.86
N TRP A 49 -16.33 3.37 4.64
CA TRP A 49 -16.33 3.46 6.10
C TRP A 49 -16.45 2.08 6.74
N LEU A 50 -15.65 1.81 7.76
CA LEU A 50 -15.69 0.60 8.57
C LEU A 50 -15.46 0.98 10.04
N ASN A 51 -16.27 0.42 10.95
CA ASN A 51 -16.12 0.61 12.40
C ASN A 51 -15.98 2.07 12.85
N GLY A 52 -16.71 2.99 12.19
CA GLY A 52 -16.71 4.42 12.52
C GLY A 52 -15.57 5.26 11.93
N LYS A 53 -14.65 4.66 11.16
CA LYS A 53 -13.58 5.40 10.44
C LYS A 53 -13.55 5.06 8.95
N GLY A 54 -12.98 5.97 8.16
CA GLY A 54 -12.76 5.74 6.73
C GLY A 54 -11.65 4.72 6.51
N TYR A 55 -11.90 3.67 5.72
CA TYR A 55 -10.85 2.73 5.32
C TYR A 55 -10.27 3.13 3.95
N ALA A 56 -8.99 2.86 3.75
CA ALA A 56 -8.28 3.09 2.50
C ALA A 56 -8.02 1.78 1.76
N ARG A 57 -8.04 1.81 0.43
CA ARG A 57 -7.78 0.68 -0.45
C ARG A 57 -6.63 0.99 -1.39
N ARG A 58 -5.72 0.03 -1.56
CA ARG A 58 -4.62 0.10 -2.52
C ARG A 58 -5.17 0.27 -3.94
N GLU A 59 -4.46 0.99 -4.79
CA GLU A 59 -4.91 1.28 -6.17
C GLU A 59 -5.17 0.02 -7.02
N ASP A 60 -4.41 -1.06 -6.80
CA ASP A 60 -4.62 -2.37 -7.45
C ASP A 60 -5.75 -3.20 -6.80
N GLY A 61 -6.24 -2.76 -5.65
CA GLY A 61 -7.29 -3.41 -4.88
C GLY A 61 -6.86 -4.64 -4.07
N LEU A 62 -5.56 -4.90 -3.93
CA LEU A 62 -5.01 -6.09 -3.26
C LEU A 62 -4.87 -5.93 -1.74
N PHE A 63 -4.76 -4.70 -1.23
CA PHE A 63 -4.60 -4.41 0.19
C PHE A 63 -5.52 -3.29 0.66
N TYR A 64 -5.80 -3.29 1.96
CA TYR A 64 -6.66 -2.33 2.65
C TYR A 64 -5.96 -1.81 3.91
N ILE A 65 -6.21 -0.56 4.26
CA ILE A 65 -5.91 0.02 5.57
C ILE A 65 -7.25 0.29 6.24
N TRP A 66 -7.53 -0.33 7.38
CA TRP A 66 -8.83 -0.26 8.03
C TRP A 66 -8.72 -0.18 9.54
N TRP A 67 -9.75 0.38 10.17
CA TRP A 67 -9.85 0.55 11.61
C TRP A 67 -10.55 -0.64 12.25
N ASP A 68 -9.95 -1.20 13.30
CA ASP A 68 -10.50 -2.35 14.02
C ASP A 68 -11.77 -2.04 14.82
N GLY A 69 -12.02 -0.76 15.12
CA GLY A 69 -13.15 -0.29 15.92
C GLY A 69 -12.80 0.06 17.35
N ILE A 70 -11.57 -0.18 17.78
CA ILE A 70 -11.11 0.02 19.16
C ILE A 70 -10.03 1.09 19.16
N ASP A 71 -8.81 0.75 18.76
CA ASP A 71 -7.63 1.64 18.83
C ASP A 71 -6.57 1.34 17.76
N THR A 72 -6.83 0.39 16.86
CA THR A 72 -5.79 -0.16 15.99
C THR A 72 -6.16 -0.03 14.51
N TRP A 73 -5.24 0.55 13.74
CA TRP A 73 -5.25 0.47 12.27
C TRP A 73 -4.55 -0.80 11.81
N THR A 74 -5.13 -1.45 10.80
CA THR A 74 -4.59 -2.68 10.21
C THR A 74 -4.40 -2.51 8.71
N ILE A 75 -3.24 -2.93 8.21
CA ILE A 75 -2.96 -3.15 6.79
C ILE A 75 -3.08 -4.65 6.53
N SER A 76 -4.03 -5.06 5.69
CA SER A 76 -4.19 -6.48 5.33
C SER A 76 -4.77 -6.64 3.92
N ALA A 77 -4.67 -7.85 3.38
CA ALA A 77 -5.23 -8.18 2.06
C ALA A 77 -6.77 -8.24 2.05
N VAL A 78 -7.40 -8.38 3.22
CA VAL A 78 -8.86 -8.53 3.36
C VAL A 78 -9.41 -7.45 4.29
N LEU A 79 -10.38 -6.68 3.81
CA LEU A 79 -11.02 -5.64 4.62
C LEU A 79 -11.69 -6.26 5.87
N GLY A 80 -11.37 -5.72 7.05
CA GLY A 80 -11.98 -6.14 8.31
C GLY A 80 -11.44 -7.46 8.87
N THR A 81 -10.40 -8.04 8.27
CA THR A 81 -9.76 -9.27 8.76
C THR A 81 -8.25 -9.16 8.60
N GLN A 82 -7.50 -9.41 9.67
CA GLN A 82 -6.04 -9.37 9.65
C GLN A 82 -5.46 -10.41 8.67
N GLY A 83 -6.03 -11.63 8.65
CA GLY A 83 -5.54 -12.70 7.77
C GLY A 83 -4.20 -13.25 8.26
N THR A 84 -3.39 -13.77 7.34
CA THR A 84 -2.08 -14.37 7.63
C THR A 84 -0.95 -13.36 7.68
N GLU A 85 -0.99 -12.33 6.84
CA GLU A 85 0.09 -11.35 6.68
C GLU A 85 -0.51 -9.95 6.81
N TYR A 86 -0.12 -9.23 7.88
CA TYR A 86 -0.68 -7.92 8.17
C TYR A 86 0.30 -7.02 8.92
N TRP A 87 -0.06 -5.74 8.98
CA TRP A 87 0.64 -4.76 9.81
C TRP A 87 -0.36 -4.01 10.67
N THR A 88 0.00 -3.72 11.92
CA THR A 88 -0.88 -3.05 12.87
C THR A 88 -0.23 -1.81 13.47
N ARG A 89 -1.06 -0.81 13.78
CA ARG A 89 -0.64 0.39 14.51
C ARG A 89 -1.71 0.75 15.52
N THR A 90 -1.35 0.74 16.80
CA THR A 90 -2.21 1.26 17.88
C THR A 90 -2.04 2.77 17.98
N ASP A 91 -2.86 3.51 17.24
CA ASP A 91 -2.89 4.98 17.22
C ASP A 91 -4.22 5.43 16.59
N PRO A 92 -4.91 6.46 17.11
CA PRO A 92 -6.11 7.00 16.45
C PRO A 92 -5.86 7.51 15.02
N ASN A 93 -4.61 7.87 14.67
CA ASN A 93 -4.18 8.36 13.36
C ASN A 93 -3.71 7.22 12.45
N ILE A 94 -4.18 7.25 11.20
CA ILE A 94 -3.82 6.28 10.16
C ILE A 94 -2.35 6.39 9.71
N VAL A 95 -1.74 7.55 9.93
CA VAL A 95 -0.38 7.88 9.49
C VAL A 95 0.66 7.40 10.51
N GLY A 96 1.73 6.82 10.01
CA GLY A 96 2.96 6.50 10.73
C GLY A 96 3.42 5.08 10.49
N VAL A 97 4.34 4.62 11.34
CA VAL A 97 4.92 3.28 11.29
C VAL A 97 3.92 2.25 11.84
N TYR A 98 3.79 1.12 11.15
CA TYR A 98 2.99 -0.02 11.53
C TYR A 98 3.93 -1.18 11.88
N GLU A 99 3.62 -1.82 13.00
CA GLU A 99 4.30 -3.01 13.49
C GLU A 99 3.88 -4.24 12.67
N ILE A 100 4.81 -5.18 12.56
CA ILE A 100 4.61 -6.43 11.82
C ILE A 100 3.66 -7.34 12.59
N GLY A 101 2.69 -7.93 11.90
CA GLY A 101 1.79 -8.94 12.44
C GLY A 101 1.70 -10.19 11.55
N GLY A 102 1.43 -11.33 12.18
CA GLY A 102 1.35 -12.62 11.48
C GLY A 102 2.69 -13.00 10.81
N ASP A 103 2.60 -13.45 9.56
CA ASP A 103 3.75 -13.88 8.73
C ASP A 103 4.30 -12.76 7.82
N ALA A 104 3.78 -11.54 7.95
CA ALA A 104 4.31 -10.39 7.20
C ALA A 104 5.76 -10.11 7.60
N THR A 105 6.53 -9.51 6.69
CA THR A 105 7.88 -9.03 7.00
C THR A 105 8.11 -7.63 6.46
N GLY A 106 9.02 -6.91 7.11
CA GLY A 106 9.34 -5.52 6.80
C GLY A 106 8.43 -4.53 7.52
N GLU A 107 8.99 -3.38 7.86
CA GLU A 107 8.27 -2.31 8.54
C GLU A 107 7.49 -1.45 7.52
N ALA A 108 6.18 -1.33 7.73
CA ALA A 108 5.32 -0.53 6.86
C ALA A 108 5.19 0.89 7.41
N THR A 109 5.48 1.90 6.59
CA THR A 109 5.27 3.31 6.95
C THR A 109 4.20 3.92 6.08
N VAL A 110 3.13 4.40 6.72
CA VAL A 110 2.02 5.12 6.08
C VAL A 110 2.27 6.62 6.21
N ALA A 111 2.33 7.34 5.10
CA ALA A 111 2.41 8.79 5.06
C ALA A 111 1.16 9.41 4.40
N GLU A 112 0.84 10.67 4.70
CA GLU A 112 -0.14 11.42 3.92
C GLU A 112 0.45 11.78 2.55
N GLY A 113 -0.40 11.73 1.52
CA GLY A 113 -0.03 12.08 0.15
C GLY A 113 0.21 10.87 -0.75
N THR A 114 0.96 11.11 -1.83
CA THR A 114 1.25 10.13 -2.88
C THR A 114 2.62 9.49 -2.65
N HIS A 115 2.68 8.16 -2.69
CA HIS A 115 3.91 7.42 -2.94
C HIS A 115 4.46 7.85 -4.31
N PRO A 116 5.75 8.23 -4.41
CA PRO A 116 6.39 8.63 -5.66
C PRO A 116 6.46 7.49 -6.68
#